data_AF-A0A9P0C7J8-F1
#
_entry.id   AF-A0A9P0C7J8-F1
#
_cell.length_a   1.000
_cell.length_b   1.000
_cell.length_c   1.000
_cell.angle_alpha   90.00
_cell.angle_beta   90.00
_cell.angle_gamma   90.00
#
_symmetry.space_group_name_H-M   'P 1'
#
loop_
_entity.id
_entity.type
_entity.pdbx_description
1 polymer ?
#
loop_
_entity_poly.entity_id
_entity_poly.type
_entity_poly.pdbx_seq_one_letter_code
_entity_poly.pdbx_strand_id
1 'polypeptide(L)'
;MAQTAGVKPMAIAGRVASERERCLGMTDAERAWRKQWLKDQVLASNEPVYVEEYWRERTNPIRRLYRKPLDVLFTKLMPVLGQERASNYRFIVGKLGMIAVGILSIQYYFKYNGNVSGNLLFTFKSHFIISNGLIYFLMLLGLDKERRLEGYDN
;
A
#
# COMPACT_ATOMS: atom_id res chain seq x y z
N MET A 1 30.20 -7.55 -24.41
CA MET A 1 29.31 -6.59 -25.10
C MET A 1 28.01 -7.32 -25.39
N ALA A 2 26.88 -6.86 -24.84
CA ALA A 2 25.60 -7.54 -25.02
C ALA A 2 25.17 -7.46 -26.49
N GLN A 3 24.86 -8.61 -27.09
CA GLN A 3 24.36 -8.72 -28.46
C GLN A 3 22.91 -8.20 -28.48
N THR A 4 22.72 -6.92 -28.80
CA THR A 4 21.39 -6.39 -29.11
C THR A 4 21.05 -6.87 -30.52
N ALA A 5 19.86 -7.46 -30.71
CA ALA A 5 19.45 -8.15 -31.92
C ALA A 5 19.28 -7.21 -33.14
N GLY A 6 20.38 -6.63 -33.65
CA GLY A 6 20.39 -5.67 -34.75
C GLY A 6 19.94 -4.25 -34.38
N VAL A 7 19.47 -4.01 -33.15
CA VAL A 7 19.03 -2.69 -32.69
C VAL A 7 20.21 -1.95 -32.05
N LYS A 8 20.54 -0.78 -32.58
CA LYS A 8 21.60 0.07 -32.03
C LYS A 8 21.30 0.36 -30.55
N PRO A 9 22.18 -0.01 -29.59
CA PRO A 9 21.96 0.30 -28.18
C PRO A 9 21.92 1.81 -28.02
N MET A 10 20.77 2.33 -27.56
CA MET A 10 20.59 3.76 -27.34
C MET A 10 20.98 4.06 -25.88
N ALA A 11 22.10 4.75 -25.69
CA ALA A 11 22.47 5.26 -24.37
C ALA A 11 21.54 6.41 -23.99
N ILE A 12 20.95 6.38 -22.79
CA ILE A 12 19.99 7.39 -22.29
C ILE A 12 20.57 8.82 -22.39
N ALA A 13 21.86 8.99 -22.15
CA ALA A 13 22.51 10.30 -22.20
C ALA A 13 23.00 10.73 -23.60
N GLY A 14 23.32 9.78 -24.50
CA GLY A 14 23.73 10.04 -25.89
C GLY A 14 24.80 11.12 -26.09
N ARG A 15 24.74 11.81 -27.26
CA ARG A 15 25.57 12.97 -27.61
C ARG A 15 25.35 14.15 -26.65
N VAL A 16 24.09 14.35 -26.24
CA VAL A 16 23.69 15.45 -25.37
C VAL A 16 24.22 15.32 -23.94
N ALA A 17 25.07 14.34 -23.61
CA ALA A 17 25.85 14.33 -22.38
C ALA A 17 26.87 15.48 -22.34
N SER A 18 27.44 15.86 -23.49
CA SER A 18 28.41 16.95 -23.60
C SER A 18 27.72 18.31 -23.71
N GLU A 19 28.12 19.26 -22.87
CA GLU A 19 27.56 20.62 -22.86
C GLU A 19 27.77 21.36 -24.17
N ARG A 20 28.94 21.18 -24.80
CA ARG A 20 29.26 21.78 -26.11
C ARG A 20 28.29 21.32 -27.19
N GLU A 21 27.91 20.04 -27.15
CA GLU A 21 27.04 19.45 -28.16
C GLU A 21 25.55 19.81 -27.94
N ARG A 22 25.18 20.24 -26.73
CA ARG A 22 23.83 20.82 -26.46
C ARG A 22 23.67 22.19 -27.13
N CYS A 23 24.72 23.01 -27.14
CA CYS A 23 24.68 24.35 -27.75
C CYS A 23 24.50 24.32 -29.28
N LEU A 24 24.88 23.22 -29.94
CA LEU A 24 24.74 23.03 -31.39
C LEU A 24 23.31 22.67 -31.82
N GLY A 25 22.43 22.37 -30.87
CA GLY A 25 21.03 22.00 -31.13
C GLY A 25 20.83 20.53 -31.55
N MET A 26 19.61 20.24 -32.01
CA MET A 26 19.17 18.88 -32.35
C MET A 26 19.23 18.64 -33.85
N THR A 27 19.80 17.52 -34.26
CA THR A 27 19.86 17.08 -35.67
C THR A 27 18.48 16.61 -36.16
N ASP A 28 18.27 16.55 -37.48
CA ASP A 28 16.99 16.10 -38.05
C ASP A 28 16.65 14.66 -37.68
N ALA A 29 17.65 13.78 -37.62
CA ALA A 29 17.49 12.40 -37.17
C ALA A 29 17.02 12.31 -35.72
N GLU A 30 17.57 13.15 -34.85
CA GLU A 30 17.16 13.21 -33.44
C GLU A 30 15.77 13.81 -33.26
N ARG A 31 15.37 14.78 -34.10
CA ARG A 31 13.99 15.29 -34.09
C ARG A 31 12.99 14.20 -34.50
N ALA A 32 13.33 13.37 -35.48
CA ALA A 32 12.51 12.22 -35.86
C ALA A 32 12.36 11.22 -34.69
N TRP A 33 13.46 10.88 -34.00
CA TRP A 33 13.40 10.04 -32.81
C TRP A 33 12.64 10.67 -31.66
N ARG A 34 12.79 11.98 -31.43
CA ARG A 34 12.02 12.68 -30.39
C ARG A 34 10.52 12.67 -30.71
N LYS A 35 10.15 12.83 -31.98
CA LYS A 35 8.76 12.71 -32.45
C LYS A 35 8.21 11.30 -32.21
N GLN A 36 9.02 10.27 -32.45
CA GLN A 36 8.63 8.88 -32.14
C GLN A 36 8.46 8.67 -30.64
N TRP A 37 9.46 9.05 -29.83
CA TRP A 37 9.39 8.94 -28.38
C TRP A 37 8.14 9.62 -27.81
N LEU A 38 7.83 10.83 -28.27
CA LEU A 38 6.64 11.57 -27.83
C LEU A 38 5.34 10.84 -28.19
N LYS A 39 5.29 10.16 -29.34
CA LYS A 39 4.16 9.30 -29.70
C LYS A 39 4.09 8.06 -28.81
N ASP A 40 5.23 7.48 -28.45
CA ASP A 40 5.29 6.30 -27.59
C ASP A 40 4.83 6.61 -26.14
N GLN A 41 4.86 7.87 -25.73
CA GLN A 41 4.27 8.31 -24.45
C GLN A 41 2.74 8.44 -24.48
N VAL A 42 2.12 8.41 -25.67
CA VAL A 42 0.67 8.48 -25.77
C VAL A 42 0.10 7.12 -25.38
N LEU A 43 -0.51 7.09 -24.20
CA LEU A 43 -1.15 5.89 -23.66
C LEU A 43 -2.28 5.42 -24.58
N ALA A 44 -2.50 4.10 -24.62
CA ALA A 44 -3.61 3.56 -25.38
C ALA A 44 -4.95 3.99 -24.77
N SER A 45 -5.98 4.16 -25.60
CA SER A 45 -7.29 4.68 -25.15
C SER A 45 -7.99 3.79 -24.12
N ASN A 46 -7.62 2.51 -24.06
CA ASN A 46 -8.15 1.53 -23.12
C ASN A 46 -7.40 1.52 -21.77
N GLU A 47 -6.30 2.25 -21.66
CA GLU A 47 -5.50 2.33 -20.44
C GLU A 47 -5.88 3.60 -19.67
N PRO A 48 -5.94 3.56 -18.32
CA PRO A 48 -5.61 2.44 -17.42
C PRO A 48 -6.75 1.41 -17.23
N VAL A 49 -6.42 0.11 -17.26
CA VAL A 49 -7.38 -0.98 -17.06
C VAL A 49 -7.45 -1.39 -15.58
N TYR A 50 -8.61 -1.19 -14.95
CA TYR A 50 -8.86 -1.71 -13.61
C TYR A 50 -9.35 -3.16 -13.67
N VAL A 51 -8.49 -4.12 -13.33
CA VAL A 51 -8.81 -5.55 -13.31
C VAL A 51 -9.22 -5.97 -11.90
N GLU A 52 -10.52 -6.16 -11.66
CA GLU A 52 -11.07 -6.47 -10.32
C GLU A 52 -10.47 -7.74 -9.72
N GLU A 53 -10.24 -8.76 -10.55
CA GLU A 53 -9.72 -10.06 -10.15
C GLU A 53 -8.34 -9.93 -9.49
N TYR A 54 -7.47 -9.09 -10.04
CA TYR A 54 -6.13 -8.85 -9.52
C TYR A 54 -6.16 -8.24 -8.10
N TRP A 55 -7.07 -7.31 -7.85
CA TRP A 55 -7.25 -6.70 -6.52
C TRP A 55 -7.94 -7.64 -5.55
N ARG A 56 -8.82 -8.49 -6.08
CA ARG A 56 -9.49 -9.55 -5.33
C ARG A 56 -8.43 -10.52 -4.84
N GLU A 57 -7.68 -11.18 -5.70
CA GLU A 57 -6.79 -12.29 -5.32
C GLU A 57 -5.67 -11.89 -4.35
N ARG A 58 -5.17 -10.65 -4.44
CA ARG A 58 -4.13 -10.13 -3.53
C ARG A 58 -4.52 -10.11 -2.06
N THR A 59 -5.81 -10.12 -1.74
CA THR A 59 -6.28 -10.02 -0.36
C THR A 59 -6.81 -11.34 0.19
N ASN A 60 -6.32 -11.76 1.35
CA ASN A 60 -6.84 -12.95 2.03
C ASN A 60 -8.36 -12.79 2.32
N PRO A 61 -9.21 -13.83 2.13
CA PRO A 61 -10.64 -13.79 2.43
C PRO A 61 -10.99 -13.34 3.86
N ILE A 62 -10.23 -13.77 4.87
CA ILE A 62 -10.41 -13.32 6.28
C ILE A 62 -10.23 -11.81 6.36
N ARG A 63 -9.22 -11.30 5.64
CA ARG A 63 -8.93 -9.87 5.57
C ARG A 63 -10.04 -9.07 4.93
N ARG A 64 -10.78 -9.64 3.98
CA ARG A 64 -11.94 -8.98 3.38
C ARG A 64 -13.09 -8.91 4.37
N LEU A 65 -13.32 -9.97 5.13
CA LEU A 65 -14.48 -10.10 6.00
C LEU A 65 -14.46 -9.08 7.14
N TYR A 66 -13.36 -8.96 7.87
CA TYR A 66 -13.28 -7.95 8.95
C TYR A 66 -13.17 -6.51 8.42
N ARG A 67 -12.74 -6.34 7.17
CA ARG A 67 -12.55 -5.04 6.52
C ARG A 67 -13.87 -4.48 5.96
N LYS A 68 -14.73 -5.34 5.42
CA LYS A 68 -16.05 -5.06 4.81
C LYS A 68 -16.91 -4.00 5.52
N PRO A 69 -17.15 -4.04 6.85
CA PRO A 69 -18.02 -3.07 7.49
C PRO A 69 -17.49 -1.63 7.33
N LEU A 70 -16.17 -1.45 7.40
CA LEU A 70 -15.55 -0.14 7.16
C LEU A 70 -15.58 0.25 5.69
N ASP A 71 -15.46 -0.68 4.72
CA ASP A 71 -15.66 -0.35 3.30
C ASP A 71 -17.06 0.19 3.05
N VAL A 72 -18.10 -0.48 3.56
CA VAL A 72 -19.49 -0.09 3.34
C VAL A 72 -19.78 1.28 3.95
N LEU A 73 -19.27 1.54 5.16
CA LEU A 73 -19.43 2.84 5.80
C LEU A 73 -18.75 3.94 4.97
N PHE A 74 -17.46 3.78 4.68
CA PHE A 74 -16.70 4.84 4.02
C PHE A 74 -17.10 5.04 2.56
N THR A 75 -17.54 4.01 1.84
CA THR A 75 -18.11 4.15 0.48
C THR A 75 -19.37 5.01 0.44
N LYS A 76 -20.21 4.94 1.48
CA LYS A 76 -21.38 5.82 1.61
C LYS A 76 -21.01 7.26 2.00
N LEU A 77 -19.88 7.44 2.69
CA LEU A 77 -19.35 8.75 3.09
C LEU A 77 -18.47 9.43 2.02
N MET A 78 -18.03 8.69 0.98
CA MET A 78 -17.24 9.23 -0.14
C MET A 78 -17.81 10.49 -0.79
N PRO A 79 -19.12 10.61 -1.13
CA PRO A 79 -19.62 11.79 -1.83
C PRO A 79 -19.54 13.07 -0.98
N VAL A 80 -19.44 12.97 0.34
CA VAL A 80 -19.37 14.12 1.26
C VAL A 80 -17.92 14.49 1.58
N LEU A 81 -17.05 13.49 1.77
CA LEU A 81 -15.67 13.69 2.23
C LEU A 81 -14.66 13.82 1.09
N GLY A 82 -14.97 13.28 -0.09
CA GLY A 82 -14.02 13.07 -1.17
C GLY A 82 -13.18 11.80 -0.98
N GLN A 83 -12.66 11.27 -2.10
CA GLN A 83 -11.98 9.97 -2.16
C GLN A 83 -10.76 9.88 -1.24
N GLU A 84 -9.92 10.91 -1.31
CA GLU A 84 -8.67 11.03 -0.54
C GLU A 84 -8.91 10.99 0.97
N ARG A 85 -9.85 11.82 1.45
CA ARG A 85 -10.14 11.95 2.87
C ARG A 85 -10.85 10.71 3.41
N ALA A 86 -11.78 10.14 2.65
CA ALA A 86 -12.48 8.91 3.03
C ALA A 86 -11.50 7.74 3.23
N SER A 87 -10.49 7.60 2.35
CA SER A 87 -9.43 6.58 2.49
C SER A 87 -8.61 6.77 3.77
N ASN A 88 -8.20 8.01 4.06
CA ASN A 88 -7.43 8.34 5.26
C ASN A 88 -8.22 8.10 6.55
N TYR A 89 -9.48 8.55 6.61
CA TYR A 89 -10.31 8.35 7.79
C TYR A 89 -10.62 6.87 8.05
N ARG A 90 -10.84 6.08 7.00
CA ARG A 90 -11.03 4.64 7.11
C ARG A 90 -9.83 3.96 7.78
N PHE A 91 -8.62 4.37 7.44
CA PHE A 91 -7.40 3.85 8.06
C PHE A 91 -7.30 4.22 9.54
N ILE A 92 -7.56 5.48 9.87
CA ILE A 92 -7.48 6.00 11.24
C ILE A 92 -8.54 5.33 12.12
N VAL A 93 -9.80 5.30 11.67
CA VAL A 93 -10.93 4.71 12.40
C VAL A 93 -10.73 3.21 12.61
N GLY A 94 -10.20 2.49 11.62
CA GLY A 94 -9.88 1.07 11.76
C GLY A 94 -8.85 0.81 12.86
N LYS A 95 -7.80 1.63 12.94
CA LYS A 95 -6.76 1.48 13.98
C LYS A 95 -7.28 1.86 15.36
N LEU A 96 -7.98 3.00 15.47
CA LEU A 96 -8.54 3.45 16.74
C LEU A 96 -9.59 2.47 17.28
N GLY A 97 -10.43 1.90 16.40
CA GLY A 97 -11.41 0.89 16.78
C GLY A 97 -10.76 -0.37 17.37
N MET A 98 -9.70 -0.89 16.73
CA MET A 98 -8.97 -2.05 17.25
C MET A 98 -8.27 -1.77 18.59
N ILE A 99 -7.70 -0.57 18.74
CA ILE A 99 -7.06 -0.15 20.00
C ILE A 99 -8.11 -0.05 21.12
N ALA A 100 -9.26 0.57 20.85
CA ALA A 100 -10.33 0.73 21.83
C ALA A 100 -10.87 -0.62 22.31
N VAL A 101 -11.11 -1.56 21.38
CA VAL A 101 -11.53 -2.92 21.72
C VAL A 101 -10.46 -3.64 22.54
N GLY A 102 -9.18 -3.48 22.20
CA GLY A 102 -8.06 -4.03 22.98
C GLY A 102 -8.04 -3.52 24.42
N ILE A 103 -8.15 -2.20 24.61
CA ILE A 103 -8.16 -1.57 25.94
C ILE A 103 -9.35 -2.06 26.77
N LEU A 104 -10.56 -2.05 26.19
CA LEU A 104 -11.76 -2.50 26.89
C LEU A 104 -11.68 -3.98 27.27
N SER A 105 -11.14 -4.82 26.38
CA SER A 105 -10.96 -6.26 26.65
C SER A 105 -9.97 -6.48 27.80
N ILE A 106 -8.85 -5.76 27.81
CA ILE A 106 -7.85 -5.81 28.88
C ILE A 106 -8.45 -5.33 30.21
N GLN A 107 -9.17 -4.20 30.20
CA GLN A 107 -9.79 -3.65 31.39
C GLN A 107 -10.85 -4.60 31.97
N TYR A 108 -11.71 -5.18 31.10
CA TYR A 108 -12.71 -6.16 31.50
C TYR A 108 -12.04 -7.40 32.10
N TYR A 109 -10.97 -7.90 31.46
CA TYR A 109 -10.21 -9.03 31.96
C TYR A 109 -9.69 -8.79 33.37
N PHE A 110 -9.00 -7.68 33.62
CA PHE A 110 -8.48 -7.36 34.95
C PHE A 110 -9.59 -7.15 35.99
N LYS A 111 -10.70 -6.50 35.60
CA LYS A 111 -11.82 -6.21 36.51
C LYS A 111 -12.49 -7.47 37.05
N TYR A 112 -12.66 -8.51 36.23
CA TYR A 112 -13.43 -9.71 36.60
C TYR A 112 -12.57 -10.95 36.88
N ASN A 113 -11.32 -10.99 36.41
CA ASN A 113 -10.39 -12.10 36.71
C ASN A 113 -9.37 -11.76 37.81
N GLY A 114 -9.29 -10.50 38.26
CA GLY A 114 -8.38 -10.07 39.33
C GLY A 114 -8.70 -10.65 40.72
N ASN A 115 -9.92 -11.15 40.93
CA ASN A 115 -10.37 -11.72 42.21
C ASN A 115 -10.12 -13.24 42.34
N VAL A 116 -9.58 -13.90 41.31
CA VAL A 116 -9.23 -15.33 41.34
C VAL A 116 -7.76 -15.48 41.73
N SER A 117 -7.40 -14.99 42.91
CA SER A 117 -6.12 -15.27 43.56
C SER A 117 -6.15 -16.68 44.15
N GLY A 118 -5.92 -17.71 43.32
CA GLY A 118 -5.93 -19.09 43.81
C GLY A 118 -5.28 -20.18 42.95
N ASN A 119 -4.88 -19.92 41.70
CA ASN A 119 -4.25 -20.97 40.86
C ASN A 119 -3.08 -20.43 40.03
N LEU A 120 -1.87 -20.77 40.46
CA LEU A 120 -0.58 -20.39 39.84
C LEU A 120 -0.47 -20.79 38.36
N LEU A 121 -1.18 -21.84 37.94
CA LEU A 121 -1.15 -22.38 36.58
C LEU A 121 -1.98 -21.55 35.56
N PHE A 122 -2.94 -20.75 36.03
CA PHE A 122 -3.80 -19.94 35.16
C PHE A 122 -3.18 -18.58 34.82
N THR A 123 -2.50 -17.96 35.77
CA THR A 123 -1.80 -16.67 35.58
C THR A 123 -0.66 -16.80 34.57
N PHE A 124 0.15 -17.86 34.62
CA PHE A 124 1.21 -18.09 33.63
C PHE A 124 0.68 -18.32 32.21
N LYS A 125 -0.43 -19.05 32.06
CA LYS A 125 -1.06 -19.28 30.75
C LYS A 125 -1.65 -18.00 30.16
N SER A 126 -2.25 -17.14 30.99
CA SER A 126 -2.77 -15.84 30.54
C SER A 126 -1.66 -14.86 30.12
N HIS A 127 -0.53 -14.80 30.83
CA HIS A 127 0.58 -13.94 30.46
C HIS A 127 1.27 -14.39 29.16
N PHE A 128 1.36 -15.69 28.91
CA PHE A 128 1.90 -16.24 27.65
C PHE A 128 0.97 -15.98 26.44
N ILE A 129 -0.36 -16.00 26.63
CA ILE A 129 -1.33 -15.67 25.58
C ILE A 129 -1.31 -14.17 25.26
N ILE A 130 -1.20 -13.32 26.29
CA ILE A 130 -1.17 -11.86 26.11
C ILE A 130 0.14 -11.41 25.44
N SER A 131 1.29 -11.98 25.79
CA SER A 131 2.58 -11.62 25.18
C SER A 131 2.66 -12.02 23.70
N ASN A 132 2.23 -13.26 23.36
CA ASN A 132 2.21 -13.71 21.97
C ASN A 132 1.14 -12.98 21.15
N GLY A 133 -0.04 -12.69 21.72
CA GLY A 133 -1.08 -11.89 21.07
C GLY A 133 -0.62 -10.47 20.73
N LEU A 134 0.17 -9.84 21.61
CA LEU A 134 0.77 -8.53 21.38
C LEU A 134 1.82 -8.57 20.25
N ILE A 135 2.63 -9.64 20.17
CA ILE A 135 3.62 -9.83 19.10
C ILE A 135 2.93 -10.00 17.73
N TYR A 136 1.88 -10.82 17.63
CA TYR A 136 1.10 -10.95 16.40
C TYR A 136 0.37 -9.65 16.02
N PHE A 137 -0.11 -8.89 17.01
CA PHE A 137 -0.73 -7.58 16.82
C PHE A 137 0.27 -6.52 16.32
N LEU A 138 1.48 -6.51 16.86
CA LEU A 138 2.58 -5.65 16.40
C LEU A 138 3.09 -6.07 15.02
N MET A 139 3.12 -7.37 14.71
CA MET A 139 3.47 -7.88 13.37
C MET A 139 2.39 -7.52 12.33
N LEU A 140 1.11 -7.55 12.71
CA LEU A 140 -0.01 -7.06 11.89
C LEU A 140 0.03 -5.54 11.65
N LEU A 141 0.49 -4.76 12.63
CA LEU A 141 0.73 -3.32 12.47
C LEU A 141 2.01 -3.02 11.67
N GLY A 142 3.04 -3.87 11.75
CA GLY A 142 4.32 -3.75 11.07
C GLY A 142 4.28 -4.11 9.58
N LEU A 143 3.42 -5.06 9.18
CA LEU A 143 3.16 -5.42 7.78
C LEU A 143 2.53 -4.30 6.93
N ASP A 144 2.18 -3.17 7.56
CA ASP A 144 1.54 -2.05 6.86
C ASP A 144 2.53 -0.97 6.38
N LYS A 145 3.82 -1.05 6.78
CA LYS A 145 4.83 -0.05 6.45
C LYS A 145 5.33 -0.15 5.00
N GLU A 146 5.21 -1.32 4.38
CA GLU A 146 5.67 -1.57 3.00
C GLU A 146 4.71 -1.09 1.90
N ARG A 147 3.46 -0.70 2.23
CA ARG A 147 2.46 -0.25 1.24
C ARG A 147 2.52 1.23 0.87
N ARG A 148 3.49 1.99 1.38
CA ARG A 148 3.52 3.46 1.25
C ARG A 148 4.18 3.97 -0.05
N LEU A 149 4.69 3.09 -0.92
CA LEU A 149 5.53 3.50 -2.06
C LEU A 149 4.93 3.25 -3.46
N GLU A 150 3.72 2.72 -3.62
CA GLU A 150 3.23 2.29 -4.96
C GLU A 150 1.82 2.76 -5.34
N GLY A 151 1.25 3.78 -4.70
CA GLY A 151 -0.18 4.07 -4.84
C GLY A 151 -0.60 5.52 -4.95
N TYR A 152 0.28 6.42 -5.40
CA TYR A 152 -0.07 7.81 -5.66
C TYR A 152 0.70 8.34 -6.88
N ASP A 153 0.28 7.90 -8.07
CA ASP A 153 0.47 8.65 -9.30
C ASP A 153 -0.91 8.73 -9.97
N ASN A 154 -1.62 9.82 -9.68
CA ASN A 154 -2.64 10.43 -10.55
C ASN A 154 -2.18 11.86 -10.81
#